data_AF-R4KR18-F1
#
_entry.id   AF-R4KR18-F1
#
_cell.length_a   1.000
_cell.length_b   1.000
_cell.length_c   1.000
_cell.angle_alpha   90.00
_cell.angle_beta   90.00
_cell.angle_gamma   90.00
#
_symmetry.space_group_name_H-M   'P 1'
#
loop_
_entity.id
_entity.type
_entity.pdbx_description
1 polymer ?
#
loop_
_entity_poly.entity_id
_entity_poly.type
_entity_poly.pdbx_seq_one_letter_code
_entity_poly.pdbx_strand_id
1 'polypeptide(L)'
;MSCLYVNKHTNGIVISLVFLILTFLACGPAYADGDAVPMFSTSESLSAVEGIYDESGEKISLDLRGVDLRDALSALAIKMNANIILLDPKPVKINFQADNITARQALELIIQSQGLTYLQNGQIIMVGPADKLKKDFFNQMILTRFNLFYIPASEMKSLLGELGLDMTSVTVNTNQNAIWVQGTVQAVKKVREVIYSVDNMENQVSLEHKIVTLNQISPERAVELLASAGVELKRYVLLDNRLLVFDPEVLSRWDQVQTLLSQLDSQAANKNKVFVFQLKNIVAGDAADRLSEFGFSEVKTITYNYDRFGHELMVLCPPYLEAQLRSALVSMDVTRQATRVPVLKEGGETAHSKLNAMRSLLSDLSGVPVSKMHISRNISGDNDNPEYVLWVEETPDKSQLIKDLIDEIRKTI
;
A
#
# COMPACT_ATOMS: atom_id res chain seq x y z
N MET A 1 -51.22 -24.05 -68.68
CA MET A 1 -51.39 -24.29 -67.22
C MET A 1 -51.24 -22.93 -66.55
N SER A 2 -52.25 -22.04 -66.51
CA SER A 2 -53.60 -22.14 -65.90
C SER A 2 -53.44 -22.40 -64.39
N CYS A 3 -53.91 -21.61 -63.41
CA CYS A 3 -55.08 -20.73 -63.24
C CYS A 3 -54.68 -19.56 -62.27
N LEU A 4 -55.17 -18.31 -62.24
CA LEU A 4 -56.52 -17.71 -62.25
C LEU A 4 -57.49 -18.22 -61.19
N TYR A 5 -57.73 -17.42 -60.13
CA TYR A 5 -59.04 -17.39 -59.47
C TYR A 5 -59.41 -15.96 -59.05
N VAL A 6 -60.68 -15.63 -59.29
CA VAL A 6 -61.34 -14.33 -59.27
C VAL A 6 -62.55 -14.42 -58.34
N ASN A 7 -62.84 -13.38 -57.55
CA ASN A 7 -64.16 -12.70 -57.44
C ASN A 7 -64.09 -11.60 -56.35
N LYS A 8 -64.28 -10.30 -56.60
CA LYS A 8 -65.44 -9.47 -57.06
C LYS A 8 -66.60 -9.35 -56.05
N HIS A 9 -66.83 -8.13 -55.56
CA HIS A 9 -68.11 -7.38 -55.49
C HIS A 9 -67.86 -5.99 -54.82
N THR A 10 -67.87 -4.85 -55.55
CA THR A 10 -68.97 -3.84 -55.75
C THR A 10 -69.40 -3.13 -54.44
N ASN A 11 -69.55 -1.80 -54.25
CA ASN A 11 -69.94 -0.66 -55.09
C ASN A 11 -69.76 0.71 -54.35
N GLY A 12 -69.66 1.83 -55.11
CA GLY A 12 -70.11 3.22 -54.77
C GLY A 12 -69.10 4.13 -54.06
N ILE A 13 -68.34 5.05 -54.69
CA ILE A 13 -68.63 6.36 -55.34
C ILE A 13 -69.34 7.42 -54.43
N VAL A 14 -68.74 8.62 -54.33
CA VAL A 14 -69.35 10.00 -54.40
C VAL A 14 -69.08 10.98 -53.18
N ILE A 15 -68.25 12.04 -53.44
CA ILE A 15 -68.36 13.49 -53.05
C ILE A 15 -68.16 13.92 -51.56
N SER A 16 -67.13 14.70 -51.16
CA SER A 16 -66.82 16.17 -51.27
C SER A 16 -67.18 17.01 -50.01
N LEU A 17 -66.55 18.20 -49.92
CA LEU A 17 -66.61 19.31 -48.94
C LEU A 17 -65.73 19.20 -47.66
N VAL A 18 -64.64 19.98 -47.49
CA VAL A 18 -64.46 21.46 -47.32
C VAL A 18 -64.88 21.95 -45.94
N PHE A 19 -63.92 22.48 -45.16
CA PHE A 19 -63.96 23.59 -44.17
C PHE A 19 -62.60 23.55 -43.41
N LEU A 20 -61.56 24.33 -43.71
CA LEU A 20 -61.31 25.78 -43.57
C LEU A 20 -61.73 26.36 -42.21
N ILE A 21 -60.80 26.47 -41.24
CA ILE A 21 -60.63 27.68 -40.41
C ILE A 21 -59.13 27.91 -40.18
N LEU A 22 -58.73 29.14 -40.50
CA LEU A 22 -57.41 29.75 -40.42
C LEU A 22 -57.56 31.02 -39.57
N THR A 23 -56.73 31.19 -38.54
CA THR A 23 -56.36 32.49 -37.94
C THR A 23 -55.01 32.28 -37.23
N PHE A 24 -53.83 32.72 -37.75
CA PHE A 24 -53.27 34.09 -37.80
C PHE A 24 -53.40 34.82 -36.44
N LEU A 25 -52.43 35.51 -35.84
CA LEU A 25 -51.07 36.00 -36.15
C LEU A 25 -50.56 36.62 -34.80
N ALA A 26 -49.29 36.63 -34.38
CA ALA A 26 -48.27 37.65 -34.69
C ALA A 26 -47.06 37.43 -33.72
N CYS A 27 -45.81 37.23 -34.19
CA CYS A 27 -44.77 38.21 -34.59
C CYS A 27 -44.05 38.85 -33.37
N GLY A 28 -42.88 38.38 -32.90
CA GLY A 28 -41.48 38.58 -33.39
C GLY A 28 -40.63 39.23 -32.25
N PRO A 29 -39.28 39.40 -32.31
CA PRO A 29 -38.31 39.09 -33.37
C PRO A 29 -37.10 38.21 -32.94
N ALA A 30 -36.28 37.88 -33.94
CA ALA A 30 -35.08 37.06 -33.94
C ALA A 30 -33.80 37.78 -33.45
N TYR A 31 -32.78 37.01 -33.02
CA TYR A 31 -31.36 37.24 -33.33
C TYR A 31 -30.49 35.98 -33.02
N ALA A 32 -29.87 35.47 -34.10
CA ALA A 32 -28.54 34.86 -34.32
C ALA A 32 -27.92 33.72 -33.46
N ASP A 33 -27.22 32.85 -34.23
CA ASP A 33 -26.25 31.79 -33.94
C ASP A 33 -26.75 30.50 -33.27
N GLY A 34 -26.59 29.30 -33.83
CA GLY A 34 -25.58 28.83 -34.78
C GLY A 34 -25.02 27.51 -34.22
N ASP A 35 -25.50 26.40 -34.76
CA ASP A 35 -24.95 25.03 -34.67
C ASP A 35 -24.61 24.43 -33.29
N ALA A 36 -25.55 23.65 -32.75
CA ALA A 36 -25.26 22.59 -31.77
C ALA A 36 -25.95 21.28 -32.18
N VAL A 37 -25.15 20.37 -32.73
CA VAL A 37 -25.49 18.96 -32.96
C VAL A 37 -25.75 18.30 -31.60
N PRO A 38 -26.81 17.49 -31.41
CA PRO A 38 -27.01 16.79 -30.15
C PRO A 38 -25.89 15.75 -29.96
N MET A 39 -25.16 15.97 -28.88
CA MET A 39 -24.06 15.16 -28.34
C MET A 39 -24.46 13.69 -28.25
N PHE A 40 -23.87 12.86 -29.11
CA PHE A 40 -23.87 11.40 -28.98
C PHE A 40 -23.20 11.05 -27.65
N SER A 41 -23.99 10.54 -26.70
CA SER A 41 -23.49 9.94 -25.47
C SER A 41 -22.74 8.65 -25.84
N THR A 42 -21.41 8.73 -25.89
CA THR A 42 -20.54 7.57 -26.03
C THR A 42 -20.53 6.77 -24.73
N SER A 43 -21.54 5.92 -24.54
CA SER A 43 -21.59 4.91 -23.47
C SER A 43 -21.72 3.48 -24.01
N GLU A 44 -21.38 3.25 -25.28
CA GLU A 44 -21.63 1.97 -25.97
C GLU A 44 -20.41 1.31 -26.62
N SER A 45 -19.20 1.53 -26.11
CA SER A 45 -18.01 0.78 -26.56
C SER A 45 -17.06 0.35 -25.45
N LEU A 46 -17.62 -0.07 -24.30
CA LEU A 46 -16.89 -0.68 -23.18
C LEU A 46 -17.49 -2.03 -22.73
N SER A 47 -18.47 -2.59 -23.43
CA SER A 47 -19.22 -3.78 -22.96
C SER A 47 -18.85 -5.10 -23.64
N ALA A 48 -17.76 -5.17 -24.42
CA ALA A 48 -17.49 -6.34 -25.26
C ALA A 48 -16.12 -7.01 -25.06
N VAL A 49 -15.44 -6.84 -23.92
CA VAL A 49 -14.41 -7.81 -23.42
C VAL A 49 -14.29 -7.74 -21.89
N GLU A 50 -15.41 -7.73 -21.17
CA GLU A 50 -15.44 -7.75 -19.70
C GLU A 50 -15.73 -9.18 -19.21
N GLY A 51 -14.93 -10.13 -19.69
CA GLY A 51 -15.05 -11.55 -19.36
C GLY A 51 -13.66 -12.10 -19.06
N ILE A 52 -13.47 -12.54 -17.81
CA ILE A 52 -12.21 -12.94 -17.15
C ILE A 52 -11.49 -11.72 -16.56
N TYR A 53 -11.98 -11.16 -15.45
CA TYR A 53 -11.25 -10.80 -14.23
C TYR A 53 -12.26 -10.08 -13.33
N ASP A 54 -12.82 -10.83 -12.39
CA ASP A 54 -13.79 -10.31 -11.43
C ASP A 54 -13.06 -9.40 -10.41
N GLU A 55 -13.10 -8.08 -10.62
CA GLU A 55 -12.70 -7.08 -9.62
C GLU A 55 -13.80 -6.85 -8.56
N SER A 56 -14.95 -7.54 -8.64
CA SER A 56 -16.07 -7.43 -7.70
C SER A 56 -15.99 -8.41 -6.52
N GLY A 57 -14.77 -8.63 -6.01
CA GLY A 57 -14.52 -9.50 -4.86
C GLY A 57 -14.92 -8.87 -3.51
N GLU A 58 -15.37 -9.71 -2.57
CA GLU A 58 -15.59 -9.34 -1.17
C GLU A 58 -14.32 -8.67 -0.58
N LYS A 59 -14.46 -7.44 -0.09
CA LYS A 59 -13.37 -6.71 0.56
C LYS A 59 -13.19 -7.22 1.98
N ILE A 60 -11.95 -7.52 2.33
CA ILE A 60 -11.57 -8.06 3.63
C ILE A 60 -10.50 -7.16 4.28
N SER A 61 -10.52 -7.07 5.61
CA SER A 61 -9.35 -6.63 6.39
C SER A 61 -8.57 -7.87 6.82
N LEU A 62 -7.26 -7.83 6.66
CA LEU A 62 -6.35 -8.91 7.03
C LEU A 62 -5.25 -8.34 7.93
N ASP A 63 -5.05 -8.95 9.10
CA ASP A 63 -3.93 -8.66 10.01
C ASP A 63 -3.19 -9.96 10.31
N LEU A 64 -2.05 -10.15 9.65
CA LEU A 64 -1.16 -11.30 9.78
C LEU A 64 0.10 -10.84 10.50
N ARG A 65 0.38 -11.38 11.68
CA ARG A 65 1.59 -11.06 12.46
C ARG A 65 2.32 -12.34 12.83
N GLY A 66 3.50 -12.53 12.26
CA GLY A 66 4.35 -13.69 12.50
C GLY A 66 3.77 -15.00 11.99
N VAL A 67 2.84 -14.94 11.04
CA VAL A 67 2.16 -16.10 10.45
C VAL A 67 3.03 -16.71 9.37
N ASP A 68 3.05 -18.04 9.27
CA ASP A 68 3.74 -18.72 8.17
C ASP A 68 3.05 -18.43 6.83
N LEU A 69 3.85 -18.16 5.80
CA LEU A 69 3.37 -17.84 4.45
C LEU A 69 2.39 -18.89 3.92
N ARG A 70 2.61 -20.17 4.23
CA ARG A 70 1.71 -21.27 3.83
C ARG A 70 0.32 -21.12 4.44
N ASP A 71 0.25 -20.76 5.72
CA ASP A 71 -1.01 -20.64 6.45
C ASP A 71 -1.78 -19.40 5.98
N ALA A 72 -1.05 -18.29 5.77
CA ALA A 72 -1.60 -17.08 5.18
C ALA A 72 -2.19 -17.32 3.79
N LEU A 73 -1.44 -18.01 2.91
CA LEU A 73 -1.92 -18.37 1.57
C LEU A 73 -3.12 -19.33 1.64
N SER A 74 -3.13 -20.27 2.58
CA SER A 74 -4.25 -21.20 2.76
C SER A 74 -5.53 -20.48 3.21
N ALA A 75 -5.42 -19.49 4.09
CA ALA A 75 -6.56 -18.67 4.50
C ALA A 75 -7.16 -17.89 3.32
N LEU A 76 -6.31 -17.35 2.44
CA LEU A 76 -6.74 -16.66 1.22
C LEU A 76 -7.35 -17.61 0.19
N ALA A 77 -6.81 -18.82 0.07
CA ALA A 77 -7.30 -19.88 -0.80
C ALA A 77 -8.79 -20.21 -0.53
N ILE A 78 -9.14 -20.35 0.75
CA ILE A 78 -10.52 -20.60 1.21
C ILE A 78 -11.45 -19.46 0.79
N LYS A 79 -11.01 -18.21 0.98
CA LYS A 79 -11.81 -17.02 0.61
C LYS A 79 -12.00 -16.87 -0.89
N MET A 80 -11.00 -17.27 -1.69
CA MET A 80 -11.05 -17.19 -3.15
C MET A 80 -11.70 -18.41 -3.82
N ASN A 81 -12.08 -19.43 -3.05
CA ASN A 81 -12.50 -20.74 -3.56
C ASN A 81 -11.50 -21.30 -4.60
N ALA A 82 -10.20 -21.15 -4.30
CA ALA A 82 -9.09 -21.58 -5.14
C ALA A 82 -8.12 -22.45 -4.33
N ASN A 83 -7.37 -23.32 -4.99
CA ASN A 83 -6.34 -24.14 -4.35
C ASN A 83 -4.97 -23.51 -4.57
N ILE A 84 -4.29 -23.09 -3.50
CA ILE A 84 -2.97 -22.48 -3.58
C ILE A 84 -1.89 -23.51 -3.21
N ILE A 85 -0.92 -23.73 -4.09
CA ILE A 85 0.21 -24.68 -3.90
C ILE A 85 1.51 -23.89 -3.85
N LEU A 86 2.24 -23.97 -2.72
CA LEU A 86 3.56 -23.37 -2.57
C LEU A 86 4.66 -24.38 -2.94
N LEU A 87 5.52 -24.01 -3.89
CA LEU A 87 6.61 -24.85 -4.41
C LEU A 87 7.92 -24.79 -3.59
N ASP A 88 7.99 -23.88 -2.61
CA ASP A 88 9.14 -23.80 -1.69
C ASP A 88 8.82 -24.52 -0.36
N PRO A 89 9.65 -25.49 0.07
CA PRO A 89 9.47 -26.14 1.37
C PRO A 89 9.88 -25.26 2.56
N LYS A 90 10.54 -24.12 2.37
CA LYS A 90 11.04 -23.29 3.48
C LYS A 90 9.90 -22.57 4.24
N PRO A 91 9.85 -22.67 5.58
CA PRO A 91 8.94 -21.84 6.38
C PRO A 91 9.41 -20.38 6.34
N VAL A 92 8.53 -19.48 5.91
CA VAL A 92 8.77 -18.04 5.84
C VAL A 92 7.69 -17.35 6.64
N LYS A 93 8.09 -16.58 7.66
CA LYS A 93 7.14 -15.80 8.47
C LYS A 93 6.89 -14.45 7.83
N ILE A 94 5.64 -14.07 7.73
CA ILE A 94 5.22 -12.79 7.15
C ILE A 94 4.46 -11.94 8.17
N ASN A 95 4.64 -10.64 8.06
CA ASN A 95 3.85 -9.61 8.74
C ASN A 95 3.15 -8.81 7.66
N PHE A 96 1.82 -8.88 7.59
CA PHE A 96 1.04 -8.21 6.57
C PHE A 96 -0.26 -7.70 7.17
N GLN A 97 -0.46 -6.39 7.12
CA GLN A 97 -1.70 -5.74 7.54
C GLN A 97 -2.25 -4.95 6.36
N ALA A 98 -3.50 -5.21 5.99
CA ALA A 98 -4.19 -4.50 4.93
C ALA A 98 -5.67 -4.36 5.26
N ASP A 99 -6.19 -3.14 5.04
CA ASP A 99 -7.60 -2.82 5.27
C ASP A 99 -8.31 -2.60 3.93
N ASN A 100 -9.55 -3.09 3.84
CA ASN A 100 -10.43 -2.87 2.68
C ASN A 100 -9.86 -3.37 1.34
N ILE A 101 -9.21 -4.55 1.35
CA ILE A 101 -8.55 -5.14 0.17
C ILE A 101 -9.29 -6.39 -0.32
N THR A 102 -9.29 -6.66 -1.62
CA THR A 102 -9.84 -7.94 -2.13
C THR A 102 -8.89 -9.10 -1.80
N ALA A 103 -9.41 -10.32 -1.62
CA ALA A 103 -8.58 -11.50 -1.32
C ALA A 103 -7.50 -11.75 -2.40
N ARG A 104 -7.83 -11.46 -3.67
CA ARG A 104 -6.90 -11.59 -4.79
C ARG A 104 -5.78 -10.54 -4.75
N GLN A 105 -6.11 -9.29 -4.44
CA GLN A 105 -5.10 -8.24 -4.26
C GLN A 105 -4.20 -8.53 -3.06
N ALA A 106 -4.76 -9.01 -1.94
CA ALA A 106 -3.98 -9.40 -0.77
C ALA A 106 -2.97 -10.52 -1.10
N LEU A 107 -3.40 -11.53 -1.88
CA LEU A 107 -2.52 -12.58 -2.38
C LEU A 107 -1.36 -12.02 -3.20
N GLU A 108 -1.65 -11.13 -4.15
CA GLU A 108 -0.62 -10.52 -5.00
C GLU A 108 0.41 -9.73 -4.19
N LEU A 109 -0.03 -8.93 -3.22
CA LEU A 109 0.86 -8.14 -2.38
C LEU A 109 1.74 -9.02 -1.49
N ILE A 110 1.19 -10.07 -0.91
CA ILE A 110 1.97 -11.02 -0.09
C ILE A 110 3.05 -11.70 -0.93
N ILE A 111 2.69 -12.18 -2.13
CA ILE A 111 3.62 -12.86 -3.04
C ILE A 111 4.72 -11.89 -3.53
N GLN A 112 4.34 -10.67 -3.91
CA GLN A 112 5.29 -9.62 -4.33
C GLN A 112 6.27 -9.24 -3.22
N SER A 113 5.80 -9.14 -1.97
CA SER A 113 6.65 -8.81 -0.82
C SER A 113 7.79 -9.81 -0.60
N GLN A 114 7.59 -11.06 -1.02
CA GLN A 114 8.57 -12.15 -0.89
C GLN A 114 9.39 -12.38 -2.17
N GLY A 115 9.20 -11.55 -3.21
CA GLY A 115 9.85 -11.74 -4.51
C GLY A 115 9.44 -13.03 -5.22
N LEU A 116 8.29 -13.61 -4.84
CA LEU A 116 7.74 -14.80 -5.47
C LEU A 116 6.84 -14.38 -6.64
N THR A 117 6.51 -15.34 -7.49
CA THR A 117 5.51 -15.16 -8.54
C THR A 117 4.51 -16.30 -8.51
N TYR A 118 3.43 -16.16 -9.28
CA TYR A 118 2.37 -17.16 -9.33
C TYR A 118 1.94 -17.49 -10.75
N LEU A 119 1.55 -18.75 -10.92
CA LEU A 119 0.85 -19.25 -12.09
C LEU A 119 -0.57 -19.60 -11.69
N GLN A 120 -1.55 -19.16 -12.46
CA GLN A 120 -2.93 -19.58 -12.29
C GLN A 120 -3.33 -20.48 -13.45
N ASN A 121 -3.93 -21.63 -13.14
CA ASN A 121 -4.57 -22.49 -14.11
C ASN A 121 -5.95 -22.90 -13.57
N GLY A 122 -7.01 -22.22 -14.05
CA GLY A 122 -8.36 -22.38 -13.53
C GLY A 122 -8.46 -22.04 -12.04
N GLN A 123 -8.84 -23.03 -11.23
CA GLN A 123 -8.97 -22.92 -9.76
C GLN A 123 -7.66 -23.21 -9.00
N ILE A 124 -6.58 -23.59 -9.68
CA ILE A 124 -5.30 -23.88 -9.04
C ILE A 124 -4.35 -22.70 -9.22
N ILE A 125 -3.76 -22.24 -8.12
CA ILE A 125 -2.75 -21.19 -8.09
C ILE A 125 -1.46 -21.79 -7.55
N MET A 126 -0.41 -21.81 -8.36
CA MET A 126 0.92 -22.27 -7.96
C MET A 126 1.79 -21.06 -7.64
N VAL A 127 2.43 -21.06 -6.48
CA VAL A 127 3.25 -19.96 -5.97
C VAL A 127 4.68 -20.46 -5.79
N GLY A 128 5.65 -19.71 -6.31
CA GLY A 128 7.05 -20.07 -6.19
C GLY A 128 7.99 -19.05 -6.84
N PRO A 129 9.31 -19.26 -6.74
CA PRO A 129 10.29 -18.44 -7.44
C PRO A 129 10.16 -18.61 -8.96
N ALA A 130 10.38 -17.53 -9.71
CA ALA A 130 10.20 -17.48 -11.16
C ALA A 130 11.00 -18.57 -11.90
N ASP A 131 12.22 -18.85 -11.44
CA ASP A 131 13.09 -19.86 -12.06
C ASP A 131 12.52 -21.28 -11.99
N LYS A 132 11.95 -21.66 -10.83
CA LYS A 132 11.34 -22.99 -10.65
C LYS A 132 10.06 -23.11 -11.45
N LEU A 133 9.23 -22.06 -11.45
CA LEU A 133 7.99 -22.04 -12.22
C LEU A 133 8.24 -22.15 -13.73
N LYS A 134 9.27 -21.47 -14.24
CA LYS A 134 9.70 -21.62 -15.64
C LYS A 134 10.19 -23.02 -15.97
N LYS A 135 10.98 -23.64 -15.10
CA LYS A 135 11.59 -24.95 -15.37
C LYS A 135 10.57 -26.09 -15.32
N ASP A 136 9.73 -26.10 -14.29
CA ASP A 136 8.87 -27.25 -13.97
C ASP A 136 7.46 -27.11 -14.57
N PHE A 137 7.00 -25.87 -14.83
CA PHE A 137 5.62 -25.58 -15.21
C PHE A 137 5.48 -24.75 -16.50
N PHE A 138 6.50 -24.72 -17.35
CA PHE A 138 6.49 -23.98 -18.64
C PHE A 138 5.23 -24.24 -19.48
N ASN A 139 4.82 -25.52 -19.57
CA ASN A 139 3.68 -25.96 -20.37
C ASN A 139 2.32 -25.55 -19.79
N GLN A 140 2.28 -25.12 -18.51
CA GLN A 140 1.07 -24.70 -17.82
C GLN A 140 0.95 -23.17 -17.75
N MET A 141 1.90 -22.43 -18.31
CA MET A 141 1.82 -20.97 -18.40
C MET A 141 0.74 -20.55 -19.40
N ILE A 142 -0.06 -19.57 -19.01
CA ILE A 142 -1.13 -19.04 -19.86
C ILE A 142 -0.48 -18.36 -21.07
N LEU A 143 -0.86 -18.81 -22.27
CA LEU A 143 -0.55 -18.13 -23.51
C LEU A 143 -1.66 -17.09 -23.78
N THR A 144 -1.32 -15.81 -23.70
CA THR A 144 -2.26 -14.71 -23.95
C THR A 144 -1.95 -14.06 -25.28
N ARG A 145 -2.97 -13.88 -26.14
CA ARG A 145 -2.86 -13.13 -27.38
C ARG A 145 -3.19 -11.65 -27.13
N PHE A 146 -2.30 -10.76 -27.55
CA PHE A 146 -2.56 -9.33 -27.61
C PHE A 146 -2.63 -8.88 -29.08
N ASN A 147 -3.66 -8.10 -29.39
CA ASN A 147 -3.77 -7.44 -30.70
C ASN A 147 -3.21 -6.02 -30.55
N LEU A 148 -2.34 -5.65 -31.48
CA LEU A 148 -1.75 -4.32 -31.59
C LEU A 148 -2.44 -3.58 -32.73
N PHE A 149 -2.67 -2.28 -32.58
CA PHE A 149 -3.37 -1.46 -33.57
C PHE A 149 -2.43 -0.55 -34.35
N TYR A 150 -1.44 0.02 -33.69
CA TYR A 150 -0.56 1.06 -34.26
C TYR A 150 0.88 0.60 -34.41
N ILE A 151 1.40 -0.19 -33.46
CA ILE A 151 2.81 -0.62 -33.45
C ILE A 151 2.96 -2.06 -33.97
N PRO A 152 3.96 -2.34 -34.82
CA PRO A 152 4.22 -3.71 -35.26
C PRO A 152 4.77 -4.58 -34.12
N ALA A 153 4.38 -5.86 -34.11
CA ALA A 153 4.75 -6.84 -33.11
C ALA A 153 6.27 -7.07 -32.99
N SER A 154 7.05 -6.76 -34.04
CA SER A 154 8.51 -6.82 -34.00
C SER A 154 9.12 -5.76 -33.09
N GLU A 155 8.63 -4.51 -33.14
CA GLU A 155 9.13 -3.42 -32.30
C GLU A 155 8.68 -3.62 -30.86
N MET A 156 7.42 -4.03 -30.65
CA MET A 156 6.92 -4.39 -29.34
C MET A 156 7.74 -5.52 -28.71
N LYS A 157 8.14 -6.54 -29.49
CA LYS A 157 9.01 -7.62 -29.01
C LYS A 157 10.37 -7.10 -28.56
N SER A 158 11.00 -6.21 -29.34
CA SER A 158 12.29 -5.60 -28.97
C SER A 158 12.17 -4.82 -27.66
N LEU A 159 11.12 -4.00 -27.52
CA LEU A 159 10.84 -3.26 -26.28
C LEU A 159 10.67 -4.23 -25.10
N LEU A 160 9.82 -5.25 -25.24
CA LEU A 160 9.61 -6.26 -24.19
C LEU A 160 10.90 -7.02 -23.83
N GLY A 161 11.80 -7.23 -24.80
CA GLY A 161 13.12 -7.81 -24.58
C GLY A 161 14.03 -6.91 -23.74
N GLU A 162 14.07 -5.61 -24.03
CA GLU A 162 14.82 -4.61 -23.24
C GLU A 162 14.29 -4.46 -21.81
N LEU A 163 12.98 -4.67 -21.63
CA LEU A 163 12.37 -4.67 -20.31
C LEU A 163 12.85 -5.85 -19.44
N GLY A 164 13.46 -6.89 -20.00
CA GLY A 164 14.00 -8.01 -19.23
C GLY A 164 12.94 -8.74 -18.41
N LEU A 165 11.69 -8.68 -18.84
CA LEU A 165 10.60 -9.37 -18.16
C LEU A 165 10.74 -10.87 -18.35
N ASP A 166 10.45 -11.63 -17.29
CA ASP A 166 10.56 -13.08 -17.20
C ASP A 166 9.49 -13.82 -18.03
N MET A 167 9.46 -13.59 -19.34
CA MET A 167 8.46 -14.15 -20.25
C MET A 167 9.07 -14.66 -21.54
N THR A 168 8.36 -15.59 -22.17
CA THR A 168 8.65 -16.02 -23.54
C THR A 168 7.60 -15.40 -24.46
N SER A 169 7.98 -14.37 -25.20
CA SER A 169 7.15 -13.80 -26.24
C SER A 169 7.32 -14.58 -27.54
N VAL A 170 6.23 -15.12 -28.09
CA VAL A 170 6.20 -15.79 -29.39
C VAL A 170 5.54 -14.83 -30.39
N THR A 171 6.32 -14.40 -31.37
CA THR A 171 5.83 -13.60 -32.50
C THR A 171 5.73 -14.47 -33.73
N VAL A 172 4.62 -14.39 -34.46
CA VAL A 172 4.43 -15.12 -35.72
C VAL A 172 4.57 -14.13 -36.87
N ASN A 173 5.52 -14.36 -37.78
CA ASN A 173 5.83 -13.44 -38.89
C ASN A 173 4.63 -13.19 -39.84
N THR A 174 3.63 -14.08 -39.83
CA THR A 174 2.40 -13.97 -40.61
C THR A 174 1.45 -12.89 -40.12
N ASN A 175 1.49 -12.52 -38.83
CA ASN A 175 0.61 -11.51 -38.24
C ASN A 175 1.43 -10.41 -37.56
N GLN A 176 1.68 -9.33 -38.30
CA GLN A 176 2.49 -8.20 -37.80
C GLN A 176 1.82 -7.41 -36.66
N ASN A 177 0.51 -7.58 -36.47
CA ASN A 177 -0.28 -6.83 -35.49
C ASN A 177 -0.75 -7.69 -34.31
N ALA A 178 -0.16 -8.87 -34.11
CA ALA A 178 -0.51 -9.73 -32.99
C ALA A 178 0.73 -10.33 -32.33
N ILE A 179 0.81 -10.20 -31.01
CA ILE A 179 1.88 -10.78 -30.20
C ILE A 179 1.27 -11.82 -29.25
N TRP A 180 1.91 -12.99 -29.19
CA TRP A 180 1.54 -14.02 -28.23
C TRP A 180 2.55 -14.00 -27.10
N VAL A 181 2.05 -13.87 -25.88
CA VAL A 181 2.88 -13.72 -24.69
C VAL A 181 2.58 -14.89 -23.77
N GLN A 182 3.63 -15.65 -23.46
CA GLN A 182 3.57 -16.76 -22.51
C GLN A 182 4.38 -16.38 -21.27
N GLY A 183 3.73 -16.41 -20.11
CA GLY A 183 4.37 -15.97 -18.88
C GLY A 183 3.52 -16.14 -17.63
N THR A 184 4.03 -15.59 -16.54
CA THR A 184 3.29 -15.50 -15.28
C THR A 184 2.19 -14.45 -15.37
N VAL A 185 1.17 -14.54 -14.50
CA VAL A 185 0.04 -13.61 -14.53
C VAL A 185 0.50 -12.16 -14.31
N GLN A 186 1.46 -11.97 -13.40
CA GLN A 186 2.06 -10.66 -13.14
C GLN A 186 2.78 -10.10 -14.37
N ALA A 187 3.53 -10.94 -15.07
CA ALA A 187 4.28 -10.50 -16.23
C ALA A 187 3.34 -10.17 -17.41
N VAL A 188 2.29 -10.97 -17.62
CA VAL A 188 1.24 -10.67 -18.62
C VAL A 188 0.49 -9.36 -18.28
N LYS A 189 0.25 -9.08 -16.99
CA LYS A 189 -0.35 -7.81 -16.55
C LYS A 189 0.56 -6.62 -16.87
N LYS A 190 1.84 -6.70 -16.53
CA LYS A 190 2.83 -5.67 -16.89
C LYS A 190 2.92 -5.46 -18.41
N VAL A 191 2.88 -6.52 -19.21
CA VAL A 191 2.86 -6.41 -20.68
C VAL A 191 1.61 -5.71 -21.17
N ARG A 192 0.45 -6.02 -20.59
CA ARG A 192 -0.79 -5.32 -20.93
C ARG A 192 -0.64 -3.82 -20.66
N GLU A 193 -0.15 -3.43 -19.49
CA GLU A 193 0.07 -2.03 -19.14
C GLU A 193 1.04 -1.34 -20.12
N VAL A 194 2.15 -2.00 -20.48
CA VAL A 194 3.08 -1.51 -21.51
C VAL A 194 2.37 -1.32 -22.84
N ILE A 195 1.66 -2.34 -23.33
CA ILE A 195 0.93 -2.27 -24.61
C ILE A 195 -0.07 -1.11 -24.59
N TYR A 196 -0.86 -0.94 -23.53
CA TYR A 196 -1.81 0.18 -23.43
C TYR A 196 -1.12 1.56 -23.41
N SER A 197 0.04 1.68 -22.77
CA SER A 197 0.77 2.94 -22.71
C SER A 197 1.46 3.31 -24.04
N VAL A 198 1.86 2.30 -24.81
CA VAL A 198 2.71 2.47 -26.00
C VAL A 198 1.89 2.40 -27.30
N ASP A 199 0.91 1.51 -27.43
CA ASP A 199 0.13 1.26 -28.66
C ASP A 199 -0.92 2.35 -28.95
N ASN A 200 -0.45 3.53 -29.33
CA ASN A 200 -1.24 4.71 -29.68
C ASN A 200 -0.87 5.24 -31.07
N MET A 201 -1.77 6.01 -31.68
CA MET A 201 -1.59 6.58 -33.02
C MET A 201 -0.33 7.43 -33.17
N GLU A 202 0.09 8.15 -32.13
CA GLU A 202 1.29 8.99 -32.15
C GLU A 202 2.59 8.17 -32.25
N ASN A 203 2.62 6.95 -31.70
CA ASN A 203 3.79 6.08 -31.70
C ASN A 203 3.87 5.18 -32.95
N GLN A 204 2.98 5.37 -33.92
CA GLN A 204 2.94 4.59 -35.16
C GLN A 204 4.15 4.83 -36.06
N VAL A 205 4.75 6.03 -36.01
CA VAL A 205 5.82 6.45 -36.92
C VAL A 205 7.21 6.09 -36.38
N SER A 206 7.42 6.28 -35.08
CA SER A 206 8.67 5.94 -34.40
C SER A 206 8.37 5.69 -32.93
N LEU A 207 8.80 4.54 -32.42
CA LEU A 207 8.75 4.22 -31.01
C LEU A 207 10.02 4.75 -30.35
N GLU A 208 10.01 6.03 -29.99
CA GLU A 208 11.08 6.63 -29.19
C GLU A 208 10.79 6.44 -27.71
N HIS A 209 11.71 5.82 -26.99
CA HIS A 209 11.63 5.67 -25.54
C HIS A 209 12.96 6.00 -24.89
N LYS A 210 12.88 6.49 -23.64
CA LYS A 210 14.06 6.69 -22.79
C LYS A 210 13.89 5.93 -21.48
N ILE A 211 14.97 5.28 -21.07
CA ILE A 211 15.03 4.47 -19.86
C ILE A 211 15.92 5.18 -18.85
N VAL A 212 15.41 5.40 -17.64
CA VAL A 212 16.19 5.90 -16.50
C VAL A 212 16.21 4.86 -15.41
N THR A 213 17.42 4.49 -14.98
CA THR A 213 17.64 3.71 -13.76
C THR A 213 17.80 4.68 -12.60
N LEU A 214 16.92 4.59 -11.61
CA LEU A 214 17.02 5.35 -10.36
C LEU A 214 17.84 4.53 -9.37
N ASN A 215 18.50 5.15 -8.38
CA ASN A 215 19.32 4.42 -7.40
C ASN A 215 18.85 4.64 -5.97
N GLN A 216 18.34 5.82 -5.63
CA GLN A 216 18.04 6.23 -4.26
C GLN A 216 16.54 6.38 -4.00
N ILE A 217 15.78 6.79 -5.01
CA ILE A 217 14.32 6.96 -4.95
C ILE A 217 13.57 5.87 -5.73
N SER A 218 12.35 5.55 -5.31
CA SER A 218 11.47 4.67 -6.10
C SER A 218 10.99 5.37 -7.38
N PRO A 219 10.73 4.62 -8.47
CA PRO A 219 10.16 5.18 -9.70
C PRO A 219 8.84 5.94 -9.48
N GLU A 220 7.96 5.44 -8.60
CA GLU A 220 6.73 6.13 -8.23
C GLU A 220 7.00 7.50 -7.62
N ARG A 221 7.98 7.58 -6.70
CA ARG A 221 8.36 8.84 -6.06
C ARG A 221 8.99 9.81 -7.07
N ALA A 222 9.76 9.32 -8.03
CA ALA A 222 10.32 10.14 -9.09
C ALA A 222 9.22 10.80 -9.94
N VAL A 223 8.16 10.05 -10.28
CA VAL A 223 7.00 10.60 -11.02
C VAL A 223 6.28 11.68 -10.20
N GLU A 224 6.06 11.45 -8.90
CA GLU A 224 5.45 12.46 -8.01
C GLU A 224 6.27 13.76 -7.94
N LEU A 225 7.60 13.63 -7.85
CA LEU A 225 8.51 14.77 -7.79
C LEU A 225 8.56 15.53 -9.12
N LEU A 226 8.54 14.82 -10.25
CA LEU A 226 8.45 15.42 -11.58
C LEU A 226 7.13 16.19 -11.76
N ALA A 227 6.01 15.61 -11.33
CA ALA A 227 4.70 16.29 -11.37
C ALA A 227 4.72 17.56 -10.51
N SER A 228 5.33 17.49 -9.31
CA SER A 228 5.52 18.65 -8.43
C SER A 228 6.42 19.73 -9.04
N ALA A 229 7.36 19.34 -9.91
CA ALA A 229 8.23 20.24 -10.66
C ALA A 229 7.57 20.78 -11.96
N GLY A 230 6.32 20.42 -12.24
CA GLY A 230 5.57 20.86 -13.44
C GLY A 230 5.81 20.01 -14.68
N VAL A 231 6.43 18.84 -14.55
CA VAL A 231 6.59 17.85 -15.62
C VAL A 231 5.62 16.70 -15.38
N GLU A 232 4.44 16.78 -15.98
CA GLU A 232 3.46 15.70 -15.94
C GLU A 232 3.80 14.63 -16.98
N LEU A 233 4.13 13.42 -16.52
CA LEU A 233 4.35 12.28 -17.39
C LEU A 233 2.99 11.64 -17.73
N LYS A 234 2.50 11.84 -18.97
CA LYS A 234 1.24 11.20 -19.40
C LYS A 234 1.44 9.72 -19.72
N ARG A 235 2.64 9.36 -20.24
CA ARG A 235 2.94 8.02 -20.77
C ARG A 235 4.27 7.51 -20.24
N TYR A 236 4.20 6.64 -19.24
CA TYR A 236 5.37 6.02 -18.64
C TYR A 236 5.06 4.59 -18.18
N VAL A 237 6.10 3.79 -18.04
CA VAL A 237 6.04 2.45 -17.46
C VAL A 237 7.05 2.35 -16.31
N LEU A 238 6.61 1.80 -15.19
CA LEU A 238 7.43 1.56 -14.00
C LEU A 238 7.85 0.10 -13.96
N LEU A 239 9.16 -0.15 -13.96
CA LEU A 239 9.73 -1.50 -13.95
C LEU A 239 10.86 -1.60 -12.93
N ASP A 240 10.52 -2.15 -11.77
CA ASP A 240 11.41 -2.36 -10.64
C ASP A 240 12.04 -1.02 -10.20
N ASN A 241 13.27 -0.73 -10.64
CA ASN A 241 13.98 0.52 -10.37
C ASN A 241 14.25 1.36 -11.64
N ARG A 242 13.52 1.05 -12.72
CA ARG A 242 13.59 1.73 -14.01
C ARG A 242 12.29 2.46 -14.30
N LEU A 243 12.42 3.69 -14.77
CA LEU A 243 11.35 4.49 -15.32
C LEU A 243 11.53 4.57 -16.84
N LEU A 244 10.54 4.12 -17.58
CA LEU A 244 10.48 4.28 -19.02
C LEU A 244 9.51 5.38 -19.39
N VAL A 245 9.96 6.33 -20.19
CA VAL A 245 9.15 7.46 -20.65
C VAL A 245 8.95 7.35 -22.16
N PHE A 246 7.69 7.41 -22.58
CA PHE A 246 7.25 7.32 -23.98
C PHE A 246 6.55 8.60 -24.45
N ASP A 247 6.58 9.65 -23.64
CA ASP A 247 5.88 10.90 -23.90
C ASP A 247 6.71 11.81 -24.84
N PRO A 248 6.28 12.07 -26.09
CA PRO A 248 7.04 12.86 -27.05
C PRO A 248 7.33 14.28 -26.56
N GLU A 249 6.40 14.88 -25.79
CA GLU A 249 6.56 16.24 -25.25
C GLU A 249 7.73 16.29 -24.27
N VAL A 250 7.84 15.27 -23.41
CA VAL A 250 8.90 15.13 -22.42
C VAL A 250 10.23 14.73 -23.08
N LEU A 251 10.17 13.85 -24.08
CA LEU A 251 11.34 13.41 -24.84
C LEU A 251 12.03 14.57 -25.55
N SER A 252 11.27 15.57 -26.01
CA SER A 252 11.84 16.79 -26.61
C SER A 252 12.69 17.63 -25.64
N ARG A 253 12.45 17.51 -24.34
CA ARG A 253 13.17 18.20 -23.25
C ARG A 253 13.94 17.24 -22.35
N TRP A 254 14.26 16.06 -22.87
CA TRP A 254 14.78 14.94 -22.09
C TRP A 254 16.06 15.28 -21.31
N ASP A 255 16.99 16.04 -21.89
CA ASP A 255 18.25 16.39 -21.21
C ASP A 255 18.01 17.20 -19.93
N GLN A 256 16.99 18.07 -19.94
CA GLN A 256 16.59 18.85 -18.76
C GLN A 256 15.94 17.93 -17.72
N VAL A 257 15.04 17.05 -18.16
CA VAL A 257 14.36 16.09 -17.29
C VAL A 257 15.36 15.12 -16.65
N GLN A 258 16.34 14.63 -17.42
CA GLN A 258 17.38 13.74 -16.93
C GLN A 258 18.28 14.43 -15.88
N THR A 259 18.63 15.69 -16.12
CA THR A 259 19.41 16.49 -15.16
C THR A 259 18.61 16.71 -13.88
N LEU A 260 17.32 17.06 -13.99
CA LEU A 260 16.43 17.20 -12.83
C LEU A 260 16.29 15.88 -12.07
N LEU A 261 16.07 14.75 -12.76
CA LEU A 261 15.98 13.44 -12.14
C LEU A 261 17.27 13.07 -11.39
N SER A 262 18.45 13.35 -11.96
CA SER A 262 19.71 13.07 -11.26
C SER A 262 19.91 13.93 -10.00
N GLN A 263 19.36 15.15 -9.99
CA GLN A 263 19.41 16.03 -8.82
C GLN A 263 18.40 15.61 -7.75
N LEU A 264 17.25 15.10 -8.18
CA LEU A 264 16.16 14.62 -7.32
C LEU A 264 16.41 13.21 -6.77
N ASP A 265 17.24 12.38 -7.43
CA ASP A 265 17.62 11.03 -6.99
C ASP A 265 18.59 11.08 -5.79
N SER A 266 18.09 11.62 -4.68
CA SER A 266 18.78 11.76 -3.41
C SER A 266 18.02 11.03 -2.30
N GLN A 267 18.73 10.47 -1.32
CA GLN A 267 18.16 9.89 -0.10
C GLN A 267 17.24 10.88 0.64
N ALA A 268 17.49 12.18 0.51
CA ALA A 268 16.65 13.23 1.10
C ALA A 268 15.29 13.41 0.39
N ALA A 269 15.11 12.86 -0.80
CA ALA A 269 13.87 12.94 -1.57
C ALA A 269 12.94 11.73 -1.29
N ASN A 270 13.41 10.75 -0.52
CA ASN A 270 12.58 9.64 -0.06
C ASN A 270 11.44 10.15 0.81
N LYS A 271 10.26 9.56 0.61
CA LYS A 271 9.03 9.97 1.29
C LYS A 271 9.15 9.84 2.81
N ASN A 272 9.64 8.69 3.26
CA ASN A 272 9.83 8.40 4.67
C ASN A 272 11.24 7.88 4.92
N LYS A 273 11.83 8.29 6.04
CA LYS A 273 13.06 7.76 6.60
C LYS A 273 12.74 7.12 7.95
N VAL A 274 13.32 5.95 8.18
CA VAL A 274 13.26 5.26 9.48
C VAL A 274 14.59 5.50 10.19
N PHE A 275 14.52 5.93 11.44
CA PHE A 275 15.69 5.94 12.32
C PHE A 275 15.30 5.46 13.73
N VAL A 276 16.29 4.90 14.43
CA VAL A 276 16.15 4.48 15.82
C VAL A 276 16.83 5.52 16.70
N PHE A 277 16.12 6.00 17.71
CA PHE A 277 16.61 6.94 18.70
C PHE A 277 16.76 6.25 20.06
N GLN A 278 17.93 6.39 20.68
CA GLN A 278 18.22 5.85 22.01
C GLN A 278 18.05 6.96 23.05
N LEU A 279 17.05 6.79 23.92
CA LEU A 279 16.77 7.64 25.07
C LEU A 279 17.65 7.22 26.25
N LYS A 280 17.96 8.16 27.15
CA LYS A 280 18.80 7.92 28.32
C LYS A 280 18.05 8.03 29.63
N ASN A 281 17.09 8.95 29.70
CA ASN A 281 16.40 9.31 30.94
C ASN A 281 14.90 9.00 30.89
N ILE A 282 14.30 9.05 29.70
CA ILE A 282 12.87 8.79 29.47
C ILE A 282 12.69 7.43 28.79
N VAL A 283 11.54 6.83 29.05
CA VAL A 283 11.10 5.58 28.46
C VAL A 283 10.45 5.81 27.08
N ALA A 284 10.60 4.86 26.15
CA ALA A 284 10.08 4.92 24.78
C ALA A 284 8.57 5.19 24.71
N GLY A 285 7.74 4.61 25.58
CA GLY A 285 6.29 4.86 25.65
C GLY A 285 5.96 6.34 25.92
N ASP A 286 6.49 6.87 27.03
CA ASP A 286 6.35 8.29 27.40
C ASP A 286 6.84 9.25 26.31
N ALA A 287 7.95 8.90 25.65
CA ALA A 287 8.49 9.71 24.56
C ALA A 287 7.56 9.70 23.34
N ALA A 288 6.95 8.56 23.00
CA ALA A 288 6.00 8.44 21.90
C ALA A 288 4.72 9.24 22.16
N ASP A 289 4.17 9.12 23.37
CA ASP A 289 2.95 9.84 23.77
C ASP A 289 3.17 11.35 23.69
N ARG A 290 4.27 11.84 24.28
CA ARG A 290 4.59 13.27 24.25
C ARG A 290 4.87 13.76 22.82
N LEU A 291 5.54 12.96 21.98
CA LEU A 291 5.77 13.31 20.57
C LEU A 291 4.45 13.43 19.78
N SER A 292 3.43 12.63 20.12
CA SER A 292 2.12 12.73 19.50
C SER A 292 1.42 14.07 19.83
N GLU A 293 1.67 14.63 21.01
CA GLU A 293 1.14 15.93 21.43
C GLU A 293 1.78 17.12 20.67
N PHE A 294 3.00 16.96 20.15
CA PHE A 294 3.64 18.01 19.34
C PHE A 294 2.94 18.23 17.99
N GLY A 295 2.05 17.32 17.56
CA GLY A 295 1.20 17.53 16.39
C GLY A 295 1.89 17.40 15.04
N PHE A 296 2.98 16.62 14.95
CA PHE A 296 3.59 16.30 13.66
C PHE A 296 2.68 15.35 12.85
N SER A 297 2.01 15.85 11.83
CA SER A 297 1.03 15.09 11.02
C SER A 297 1.63 13.92 10.24
N GLU A 298 2.92 13.97 9.92
CA GLU A 298 3.61 13.00 9.06
C GLU A 298 4.57 12.07 9.84
N VAL A 299 4.64 12.18 11.16
CA VAL A 299 5.56 11.41 11.99
C VAL A 299 4.83 10.25 12.66
N LYS A 300 5.33 9.03 12.46
CA LYS A 300 4.83 7.84 13.14
C LYS A 300 5.91 7.24 14.03
N THR A 301 5.61 7.09 15.31
CA THR A 301 6.48 6.45 16.29
C THR A 301 6.07 4.99 16.49
N ILE A 302 7.05 4.11 16.59
CA ILE A 302 6.87 2.69 16.85
C ILE A 302 7.75 2.34 18.05
N THR A 303 7.14 1.81 19.11
CA THR A 303 7.83 1.28 20.29
C THR A 303 8.03 -0.22 20.14
N TYR A 304 9.08 -0.75 20.75
CA TYR A 304 9.30 -2.20 20.86
C TYR A 304 8.42 -2.81 21.97
N ASN A 305 8.51 -4.14 22.15
CA ASN A 305 7.84 -4.83 23.24
C ASN A 305 8.27 -4.22 24.59
N TYR A 306 7.32 -4.14 25.53
CA TYR A 306 7.50 -3.49 26.82
C TYR A 306 7.93 -2.02 26.69
N ASP A 307 7.05 -1.24 26.07
CA ASP A 307 7.16 0.21 25.88
C ASP A 307 7.43 1.00 27.17
N ARG A 308 7.05 0.46 28.34
CA ARG A 308 7.31 1.03 29.69
C ARG A 308 8.72 0.77 30.24
N PHE A 309 9.51 -0.09 29.60
CA PHE A 309 10.88 -0.44 30.02
C PHE A 309 11.92 -0.13 28.93
N GLY A 310 11.49 -0.08 27.68
CA GLY A 310 12.35 0.21 26.53
C GLY A 310 12.86 1.65 26.53
N HIS A 311 14.11 1.83 26.12
CA HIS A 311 14.73 3.14 25.89
C HIS A 311 14.95 3.42 24.40
N GLU A 312 14.48 2.53 23.53
CA GLU A 312 14.64 2.63 22.09
C GLU A 312 13.32 3.00 21.44
N LEU A 313 13.33 4.07 20.66
CA LEU A 313 12.18 4.55 19.92
C LEU A 313 12.49 4.51 18.44
N MET A 314 11.68 3.78 17.67
CA MET A 314 11.77 3.82 16.21
C MET A 314 10.84 4.92 15.70
N VAL A 315 11.36 5.78 14.83
CA VAL A 315 10.59 6.89 14.28
C VAL A 315 10.64 6.86 12.75
N LEU A 316 9.45 6.89 12.16
CA LEU A 316 9.21 7.07 10.74
C LEU A 316 8.86 8.55 10.52
N CYS A 317 9.73 9.28 9.84
CA CYS A 317 9.47 10.68 9.51
C CYS A 317 9.97 11.03 8.11
N PRO A 318 9.43 12.08 7.48
CA PRO A 318 10.06 12.68 6.33
C PRO A 318 11.48 13.14 6.65
N PRO A 319 12.43 13.02 5.71
CA PRO A 319 13.84 13.34 5.95
C PRO A 319 14.08 14.81 6.33
N TYR A 320 13.23 15.74 5.87
CA TYR A 320 13.35 17.16 6.20
C TYR A 320 13.01 17.49 7.66
N LEU A 321 12.20 16.65 8.34
CA LEU A 321 11.84 16.84 9.76
C LEU A 321 12.81 16.17 10.73
N GLU A 322 13.70 15.30 10.26
CA GLU A 322 14.58 14.51 11.12
C GLU A 322 15.38 15.38 12.10
N ALA A 323 15.98 16.46 11.61
CA ALA A 323 16.82 17.33 12.43
C ALA A 323 16.01 18.00 13.56
N GLN A 324 14.81 18.49 13.23
CA GLN A 324 13.91 19.09 14.21
C GLN A 324 13.43 18.06 15.24
N LEU A 325 13.08 16.85 14.78
CA LEU A 325 12.59 15.78 15.63
C LEU A 325 13.67 15.24 16.58
N ARG A 326 14.91 15.10 16.10
CA ARG A 326 16.05 14.73 16.95
C ARG A 326 16.33 15.81 17.99
N SER A 327 16.26 17.08 17.61
CA SER A 327 16.40 18.19 18.57
C SER A 327 15.29 18.16 19.63
N ALA A 328 14.04 17.92 19.22
CA ALA A 328 12.91 17.80 20.13
C ALA A 328 13.10 16.64 21.12
N LEU A 329 13.43 15.44 20.62
CA LEU A 329 13.70 14.27 21.43
C LEU A 329 14.82 14.49 22.46
N VAL A 330 15.93 15.12 22.05
CA VAL A 330 17.03 15.48 22.96
C VAL A 330 16.57 16.48 24.02
N SER A 331 15.78 17.49 23.65
CA SER A 331 15.25 18.48 24.59
C SER A 331 14.26 17.89 25.59
N MET A 332 13.59 16.80 25.21
CA MET A 332 12.68 16.07 26.08
C MET A 332 13.45 15.17 27.04
N ASP A 333 14.50 14.49 26.57
CA ASP A 333 15.31 13.50 27.31
C ASP A 333 16.29 14.13 28.32
N VAL A 334 15.78 15.01 29.18
CA VAL A 334 16.56 15.73 30.19
C VAL A 334 16.42 15.09 31.56
N THR A 335 17.50 15.10 32.34
CA THR A 335 17.47 14.66 33.73
C THR A 335 16.66 15.62 34.59
N ARG A 336 15.66 15.08 35.29
CA ARG A 336 14.82 15.84 36.22
C ARG A 336 15.38 15.79 37.64
N GLN A 337 14.93 16.71 38.50
CA GLN A 337 15.27 16.69 39.91
C GLN A 337 14.63 15.50 40.62
N ALA A 338 15.32 14.96 41.62
CA ALA A 338 14.79 13.88 42.43
C ALA A 338 13.63 14.38 43.29
N THR A 339 12.56 13.60 43.33
CA THR A 339 11.35 13.87 44.10
C THR A 339 11.04 12.67 44.99
N ARG A 340 10.42 12.92 46.14
CA ARG A 340 10.00 11.87 47.06
C ARG A 340 8.58 11.44 46.73
N VAL A 341 8.42 10.21 46.24
CA VAL A 341 7.13 9.68 45.79
C VAL A 341 6.79 8.40 46.55
N PRO A 342 5.59 8.28 47.16
CA PRO A 342 5.13 7.02 47.71
C PRO A 342 4.78 6.06 46.57
N VAL A 343 5.24 4.81 46.69
CA VAL A 343 5.14 3.81 45.63
C VAL A 343 4.26 2.63 46.06
N LEU A 344 4.47 2.10 47.26
CA LEU A 344 3.78 0.91 47.73
C LEU A 344 3.32 1.07 49.19
N LYS A 345 2.12 0.58 49.48
CA LYS A 345 1.54 0.50 50.83
C LYS A 345 1.20 -0.96 51.12
N GLU A 346 1.61 -1.46 52.28
CA GLU A 346 1.29 -2.82 52.74
C GLU A 346 0.90 -2.79 54.23
N GLY A 347 -0.05 -3.65 54.61
CA GLY A 347 -0.58 -3.76 55.96
C GLY A 347 -0.43 -5.17 56.55
N GLY A 348 -0.37 -5.25 57.89
CA GLY A 348 -0.33 -6.50 58.66
C GLY A 348 1.01 -6.79 59.34
N GLU A 349 1.03 -7.80 60.21
CA GLU A 349 2.18 -8.11 61.08
C GLU A 349 3.51 -8.34 60.33
N THR A 350 3.45 -8.93 59.14
CA THR A 350 4.63 -9.22 58.29
C THR A 350 4.90 -8.16 57.22
N ALA A 351 4.13 -7.06 57.19
CA ALA A 351 4.22 -6.04 56.14
C ALA A 351 5.61 -5.42 56.02
N HIS A 352 6.29 -5.17 57.15
CA HIS A 352 7.63 -4.60 57.13
C HIS A 352 8.66 -5.51 56.45
N SER A 353 8.60 -6.82 56.71
CA SER A 353 9.49 -7.81 56.10
C SER A 353 9.21 -7.96 54.59
N LYS A 354 7.92 -8.00 54.21
CA LYS A 354 7.49 -8.04 52.80
C LYS A 354 7.97 -6.82 52.02
N LEU A 355 7.81 -5.62 52.59
CA LEU A 355 8.30 -4.38 51.97
C LEU A 355 9.81 -4.36 51.85
N ASN A 356 10.54 -4.90 52.82
CA ASN A 356 11.99 -4.98 52.75
C ASN A 356 12.47 -5.95 51.63
N ALA A 357 11.82 -7.10 51.49
CA ALA A 357 12.08 -8.02 50.39
C ALA A 357 11.75 -7.39 49.02
N MET A 358 10.59 -6.74 48.92
CA MET A 358 10.18 -6.02 47.71
C MET A 358 11.16 -4.89 47.38
N ARG A 359 11.63 -4.14 48.38
CA ARG A 359 12.63 -3.09 48.21
C ARG A 359 13.94 -3.62 47.60
N SER A 360 14.44 -4.75 48.09
CA SER A 360 15.64 -5.38 47.52
C SER A 360 15.43 -5.80 46.07
N LEU A 361 14.30 -6.46 45.77
CA LEU A 361 13.96 -6.87 44.40
C LEU A 361 13.84 -5.66 43.45
N LEU A 362 13.16 -4.59 43.89
CA LEU A 362 13.01 -3.38 43.09
C LEU A 362 14.35 -2.67 42.85
N SER A 363 15.27 -2.70 43.81
CA SER A 363 16.62 -2.19 43.62
C SER A 363 17.37 -2.94 42.52
N ASP A 364 17.25 -4.27 42.49
CA ASP A 364 17.92 -5.11 41.49
C ASP A 364 17.32 -4.91 40.08
N LEU A 365 15.99 -4.77 39.98
CA LEU A 365 15.30 -4.62 38.70
C LEU A 365 15.38 -3.20 38.12
N SER A 366 15.31 -2.17 38.97
CA SER A 366 15.30 -0.76 38.51
C SER A 366 16.70 -0.13 38.44
N GLY A 367 17.71 -0.76 39.04
CA GLY A 367 19.04 -0.19 39.20
C GLY A 367 19.11 1.02 40.15
N VAL A 368 18.02 1.35 40.84
CA VAL A 368 17.98 2.39 41.88
C VAL A 368 18.50 1.80 43.19
N PRO A 369 19.52 2.38 43.83
CA PRO A 369 20.10 1.81 45.04
C PRO A 369 19.09 1.81 46.19
N VAL A 370 19.14 0.75 47.02
CA VAL A 370 18.34 0.59 48.24
C VAL A 370 18.41 1.81 49.17
N SER A 371 19.52 2.56 49.15
CA SER A 371 19.70 3.77 49.96
C SER A 371 18.71 4.90 49.63
N LYS A 372 18.16 4.91 48.42
CA LYS A 372 17.14 5.88 47.97
C LYS A 372 15.70 5.40 48.18
N MET A 373 15.53 4.20 48.75
CA MET A 373 14.22 3.61 49.03
C MET A 373 14.03 3.50 50.55
N HIS A 374 12.98 4.14 51.06
CA HIS A 374 12.75 4.29 52.49
C HIS A 374 11.39 3.71 52.88
N ILE A 375 11.35 3.06 54.05
CA ILE A 375 10.14 2.47 54.63
C ILE A 375 9.71 3.32 55.83
N SER A 376 8.42 3.62 55.94
CA SER A 376 7.88 4.42 57.05
C SER A 376 8.00 3.67 58.36
N ARG A 377 7.81 4.41 59.46
CA ARG A 377 7.30 3.79 60.69
C ARG A 377 5.82 3.44 60.52
N ASN A 378 5.25 2.71 61.47
CA ASN A 378 3.82 2.40 61.46
C ASN A 378 2.99 3.70 61.37
N ILE A 379 2.23 3.85 60.29
CA ILE A 379 1.36 5.02 60.06
C ILE A 379 -0.08 4.81 60.55
N SER A 380 -0.47 3.57 60.83
CA SER A 380 -1.83 3.20 61.26
C SER A 380 -2.15 3.73 62.67
N GLY A 381 -1.13 3.85 63.52
CA GLY A 381 -1.30 4.15 64.94
C GLY A 381 -1.86 2.96 65.76
N ASP A 382 -2.34 1.91 65.10
CA ASP A 382 -2.73 0.63 65.68
C ASP A 382 -1.56 -0.37 65.64
N ASN A 383 -1.30 -1.03 66.78
CA ASN A 383 -0.26 -2.06 66.89
C ASN A 383 -0.71 -3.41 66.31
N ASP A 384 -2.02 -3.68 66.31
CA ASP A 384 -2.56 -4.96 65.84
C ASP A 384 -2.66 -4.97 64.30
N ASN A 385 -2.84 -3.80 63.69
CA ASN A 385 -2.86 -3.64 62.22
C ASN A 385 -1.86 -2.58 61.77
N PRO A 386 -0.56 -2.88 61.79
CA PRO A 386 0.45 -1.91 61.39
C PRO A 386 0.42 -1.70 59.87
N GLU A 387 0.53 -0.44 59.45
CA GLU A 387 0.62 -0.05 58.05
C GLU A 387 1.96 0.61 57.77
N TYR A 388 2.57 0.22 56.64
CA TYR A 388 3.86 0.74 56.21
C TYR A 388 3.79 1.22 54.76
N VAL A 389 4.53 2.28 54.47
CA VAL A 389 4.65 2.87 53.14
C VAL A 389 6.11 2.86 52.71
N LEU A 390 6.33 2.40 51.49
CA LEU A 390 7.59 2.51 50.77
C LEU A 390 7.54 3.77 49.88
N TRP A 391 8.46 4.70 50.08
CA TRP A 391 8.69 5.82 49.17
C TRP A 391 10.11 5.79 48.62
N VAL A 392 10.27 6.40 47.45
CA VAL A 392 11.53 6.47 46.73
C VAL A 392 11.90 7.93 46.51
N GLU A 393 13.19 8.25 46.64
CA GLU A 393 13.77 9.56 46.34
C GLU A 393 14.58 9.48 45.04
N GLU A 394 13.89 9.63 43.91
CA GLU A 394 14.48 9.57 42.56
C GLU A 394 13.74 10.48 41.58
N THR A 395 14.22 10.55 40.34
CA THR A 395 13.52 11.28 39.26
C THR A 395 12.08 10.75 39.07
N PRO A 396 11.13 11.59 38.61
CA PRO A 396 9.77 11.16 38.35
C PRO A 396 9.68 9.96 37.41
N ASP A 397 10.52 9.93 36.36
CA ASP A 397 10.53 8.85 35.36
C ASP A 397 10.99 7.52 36.00
N LYS A 398 12.04 7.54 36.84
CA LYS A 398 12.48 6.34 37.58
C LYS A 398 11.48 5.92 38.65
N SER A 399 10.80 6.88 39.27
CA SER A 399 9.75 6.60 40.26
C SER A 399 8.55 5.93 39.59
N GLN A 400 8.21 6.35 38.37
CA GLN A 400 7.16 5.75 37.55
C GLN A 400 7.55 4.34 37.11
N LEU A 401 8.80 4.15 36.64
CA LEU A 401 9.35 2.83 36.33
C LEU A 401 9.18 1.83 37.48
N ILE A 402 9.45 2.24 38.72
CA ILE A 402 9.30 1.37 39.89
C ILE A 402 7.81 1.02 40.13
N LYS A 403 6.88 1.96 39.90
CA LYS A 403 5.43 1.66 39.99
C LYS A 403 5.01 0.65 38.93
N ASP A 404 5.46 0.83 37.70
CA ASP A 404 5.17 -0.09 36.59
C ASP A 404 5.74 -1.49 36.87
N LEU A 405 6.94 -1.59 37.43
CA LEU A 405 7.52 -2.86 37.88
C LEU A 405 6.68 -3.54 38.97
N ILE A 406 6.17 -2.79 39.95
CA ILE A 406 5.31 -3.34 41.01
C ILE A 406 4.02 -3.88 40.42
N ASP A 407 3.39 -3.14 39.51
CA ASP A 407 2.17 -3.57 38.85
C ASP A 407 2.39 -4.84 38.04
N GLU A 408 3.54 -4.96 37.37
CA GLU A 408 3.88 -6.15 36.59
C GLU A 408 4.18 -7.37 37.49
N ILE A 409 4.90 -7.16 38.60
CA ILE A 409 5.13 -8.20 39.61
C ILE A 409 3.79 -8.71 40.17
N ARG A 410 2.84 -7.81 40.44
CA ARG A 410 1.50 -8.16 40.93
C ARG A 410 0.63 -8.89 39.92
N LYS A 411 0.88 -8.75 38.63
CA LYS A 411 0.17 -9.54 37.59
C LYS A 411 0.77 -10.92 37.40
N THR A 412 2.06 -11.06 37.69
CA THR A 412 2.82 -12.30 37.44
C THR A 412 2.66 -13.31 38.58
N ILE A 413 2.37 -12.83 39.79
CA ILE A 413 2.09 -13.60 41.00
C ILE A 413 0.58 -13.68 41.18
#